data_AF-A0A7S1FGN3-F1
#
_entry.id   AF-A0A7S1FGN3-F1
#
_cell.length_a   1.000
_cell.length_b   1.000
_cell.length_c   1.000
_cell.angle_alpha   90.00
_cell.angle_beta   90.00
_cell.angle_gamma   90.00
#
_symmetry.space_group_name_H-M   'P 1'
#
loop_
_entity.id
_entity.type
_entity.pdbx_description
1 polymer ?
#
loop_
_entity_poly.entity_id
_entity_poly.type
_entity_poly.pdbx_seq_one_letter_code
_entity_poly.pdbx_strand_id
1 'polypeptide(L)'
;WEHYVPVNAGLSDLVEKVQWLEEHPAEAESIAARSYSFFTRRVRRADTYCYLWQLFRTLGNVSTATAVESEVVERRGWHEVPTTLAAASKHEPLRGMVRQWEGEL
;
A
#
# COMPACT_ATOMS: atom_id res chain seq x y z
N TRP A 1 -4.93 13.47 -21.84
CA TRP A 1 -4.49 12.33 -21.02
C TRP A 1 -3.63 12.86 -19.88
N GLU A 2 -3.84 12.42 -18.64
CA GLU A 2 -3.12 12.98 -17.48
C GLU A 2 -1.81 12.24 -17.17
N HIS A 3 -1.90 11.02 -16.64
CA HIS A 3 -0.71 10.26 -16.18
C HIS A 3 -0.37 9.06 -17.07
N TYR A 4 -1.23 8.69 -18.02
CA TYR A 4 -1.01 7.57 -18.95
C TYR A 4 -1.93 7.67 -20.16
N VAL A 5 -1.59 6.93 -21.22
CA VAL A 5 -2.47 6.70 -22.37
C VAL A 5 -3.25 5.41 -22.13
N PRO A 6 -4.58 5.46 -21.94
CA PRO A 6 -5.37 4.23 -21.78
C PRO A 6 -5.29 3.43 -23.08
N VAL A 7 -5.29 2.10 -23.03
CA VAL A 7 -5.36 1.21 -24.20
C VAL A 7 -6.50 0.24 -23.96
N ASN A 8 -7.25 -0.12 -25.00
CA ASN A 8 -8.32 -1.10 -24.87
C ASN A 8 -7.77 -2.43 -24.36
N ALA A 9 -8.51 -3.12 -23.48
CA ALA A 9 -8.06 -4.40 -22.93
C ALA A 9 -7.82 -5.47 -24.01
N GLY A 10 -8.55 -5.39 -25.13
CA GLY A 10 -8.35 -6.25 -26.32
C GLY A 10 -7.33 -5.73 -27.33
N LEU A 11 -6.60 -4.64 -27.02
CA LEU A 11 -5.53 -4.03 -27.82
C LEU A 11 -5.93 -3.53 -29.22
N SER A 12 -7.23 -3.43 -29.51
CA SER A 12 -7.73 -3.03 -30.83
C SER A 12 -7.27 -1.64 -31.28
N ASP A 13 -6.93 -0.76 -30.34
CA ASP A 13 -6.50 0.62 -30.55
C ASP A 13 -5.00 0.84 -30.26
N LEU A 14 -4.23 -0.23 -30.04
CA LEU A 14 -2.83 -0.12 -29.63
C LEU A 14 -1.99 0.57 -30.71
N VAL A 15 -2.13 0.16 -31.98
CA VAL A 15 -1.34 0.69 -33.10
C VAL A 15 -1.64 2.18 -33.30
N GLU A 16 -2.92 2.56 -33.30
CA GLU A 16 -3.36 3.95 -33.41
C GLU A 16 -2.75 4.83 -32.30
N LYS A 17 -2.74 4.34 -31.07
CA LYS A 17 -2.20 5.10 -29.92
C LYS A 17 -0.69 5.25 -29.96
N VAL A 18 0.04 4.23 -30.43
CA VAL A 18 1.49 4.33 -30.62
C VAL A 18 1.80 5.35 -31.72
N GLN A 19 1.10 5.28 -32.86
CA GLN A 19 1.28 6.25 -33.95
C GLN A 19 1.00 7.68 -33.49
N TRP A 20 -0.10 7.90 -32.75
CA TRP A 20 -0.40 9.22 -32.21
C TRP A 20 0.73 9.74 -31.30
N LEU A 21 1.34 8.89 -30.47
CA LEU A 21 2.44 9.27 -29.59
C LEU A 21 3.72 9.61 -30.36
N GLU A 22 4.01 8.89 -31.45
CA GLU A 22 5.15 9.20 -32.34
C GLU A 22 4.95 10.54 -33.07
N GLU A 23 3.72 10.86 -33.43
CA GLU A 23 3.34 12.12 -34.08
C GLU A 23 3.27 13.32 -33.11
N HIS A 24 3.13 13.07 -31.80
CA HIS A 24 2.94 14.09 -30.76
C HIS A 24 3.96 13.94 -29.60
N PRO A 25 5.28 14.15 -29.88
CA PRO A 25 6.33 13.87 -28.90
C PRO A 25 6.28 14.78 -27.67
N ALA A 26 5.85 16.05 -27.81
CA ALA A 26 5.76 16.98 -26.70
C ALA A 26 4.66 16.58 -25.70
N GLU A 27 3.51 16.16 -26.21
CA GLU A 27 2.40 15.65 -25.42
C GLU A 27 2.78 14.33 -24.73
N ALA A 28 3.46 13.44 -25.46
CA ALA A 28 3.97 12.17 -24.92
C ALA A 28 4.92 12.40 -23.74
N GLU A 29 5.90 13.30 -23.88
CA GLU A 29 6.83 13.68 -22.82
C GLU A 29 6.07 14.30 -21.62
N SER A 30 5.12 15.18 -21.90
CA SER A 30 4.32 15.85 -20.88
C SER A 30 3.51 14.85 -20.02
N ILE A 31 2.94 13.82 -20.64
CA ILE A 31 2.22 12.74 -19.94
C ILE A 31 3.19 11.93 -19.08
N ALA A 32 4.34 11.54 -19.65
CA ALA A 32 5.35 10.78 -18.94
C ALA A 32 5.88 11.54 -17.70
N ALA A 33 6.15 12.84 -17.85
CA ALA A 33 6.61 13.70 -16.77
C ALA A 33 5.56 13.84 -15.64
N ARG A 34 4.28 14.02 -15.99
CA ARG A 34 3.19 14.05 -15.00
C ARG A 34 3.07 12.71 -14.27
N SER A 35 3.15 11.60 -14.99
CA SER A 35 3.12 10.26 -14.41
C SER A 35 4.24 10.05 -13.40
N TYR A 36 5.47 10.36 -13.80
CA TYR A 36 6.65 10.25 -12.96
C TYR A 36 6.53 11.11 -11.69
N SER A 37 6.12 12.37 -11.85
CA SER A 37 5.88 13.30 -10.74
C SER A 37 4.80 12.80 -9.77
N PHE A 38 3.72 12.21 -10.28
CA PHE A 38 2.67 11.64 -9.44
C PHE A 38 3.20 10.45 -8.61
N PHE A 39 3.81 9.45 -9.26
CA PHE A 39 4.29 8.25 -8.58
C PHE A 39 5.35 8.54 -7.53
N THR A 40 6.31 9.40 -7.85
CA THR A 40 7.38 9.81 -6.91
C THR A 40 6.86 10.58 -5.70
N ARG A 41 5.69 11.21 -5.80
CA ARG A 41 5.09 12.03 -4.71
C ARG A 41 3.97 11.34 -3.94
N ARG A 42 3.25 10.40 -4.56
CA ARG A 42 1.99 9.84 -4.04
C ARG A 42 1.99 8.32 -3.89
N VAL A 43 3.01 7.63 -4.38
CA VAL A 43 3.11 6.16 -4.34
C VAL A 43 4.47 5.74 -3.74
N ARG A 44 4.96 6.51 -2.76
CA ARG A 44 6.17 6.15 -2.00
C ARG A 44 5.82 5.02 -1.03
N ARG A 45 6.84 4.30 -0.53
CA ARG A 45 6.66 3.28 0.51
C ARG A 45 5.87 3.81 1.73
N ALA A 46 6.14 5.05 2.14
CA ALA A 46 5.41 5.70 3.22
C ALA A 46 3.92 5.91 2.91
N ASP A 47 3.57 6.28 1.67
CA ASP A 47 2.18 6.44 1.24
C ASP A 47 1.47 5.07 1.23
N THR A 48 2.15 4.02 0.73
CA THR A 48 1.64 2.63 0.74
C THR A 48 1.38 2.13 2.16
N TYR A 49 2.33 2.32 3.08
CA TYR A 49 2.14 1.89 4.47
C TYR A 49 1.04 2.69 5.17
N CYS A 50 0.97 3.99 4.94
CA CYS A 50 -0.10 4.84 5.47
C CYS A 50 -1.48 4.36 4.98
N TYR A 51 -1.60 4.06 3.68
CA TYR A 51 -2.83 3.54 3.09
C TYR A 51 -3.23 2.20 3.70
N LEU A 52 -2.30 1.25 3.83
CA LEU A 52 -2.56 -0.05 4.46
C LEU A 52 -2.97 0.09 5.92
N TRP A 53 -2.33 0.97 6.68
CA TRP A 53 -2.70 1.23 8.06
C TRP A 53 -4.11 1.80 8.18
N GLN A 54 -4.46 2.79 7.35
CA GLN A 54 -5.80 3.37 7.33
C GLN A 54 -6.85 2.33 6.93
N LEU A 55 -6.54 1.48 5.94
CA LEU A 55 -7.39 0.38 5.50
C LEU A 55 -7.67 -0.60 6.65
N PHE A 56 -6.63 -1.12 7.29
CA PHE A 56 -6.80 -2.10 8.37
C PHE A 56 -7.49 -1.50 9.60
N ARG A 57 -7.17 -0.25 9.96
CA ARG A 57 -7.86 0.46 11.04
C ARG A 57 -9.34 0.67 10.73
N THR A 58 -9.66 1.07 9.51
CA THR A 58 -11.07 1.27 9.09
C THR A 58 -11.81 -0.05 9.06
N LEU A 59 -11.20 -1.09 8.50
CA LEU A 59 -11.75 -2.44 8.48
C LEU A 59 -12.00 -2.96 9.89
N GLY A 60 -11.06 -2.79 10.82
CA GLY A 60 -11.21 -3.17 12.22
C GLY A 60 -12.38 -2.45 12.91
N ASN A 61 -12.67 -1.20 12.55
CA ASN A 61 -13.78 -0.45 13.13
C ASN A 61 -15.16 -0.87 12.60
N VAL A 62 -15.24 -1.43 11.39
CA VAL A 62 -16.51 -1.85 10.76
C VAL A 62 -16.70 -3.37 10.76
N SER A 63 -15.66 -4.12 11.09
CA SER A 63 -15.69 -5.58 11.13
C SER A 63 -16.53 -6.05 12.32
N THR A 64 -17.49 -6.94 12.03
CA THR A 64 -18.21 -7.72 13.05
C THR A 64 -17.49 -9.04 13.36
N ALA A 65 -16.43 -9.37 12.62
CA ALA A 65 -15.63 -10.55 12.91
C ALA A 65 -14.95 -10.36 14.28
N THR A 66 -15.37 -11.17 15.24
CA THR A 66 -14.88 -11.13 16.63
C THR A 66 -13.59 -11.94 16.82
N ALA A 67 -13.23 -12.77 15.84
CA ALA A 67 -11.99 -13.55 15.84
C ALA A 67 -11.60 -13.94 14.40
N VAL A 68 -10.29 -14.04 14.16
CA VAL A 68 -9.75 -14.83 13.04
C VAL A 68 -9.78 -16.28 13.50
N GLU A 69 -10.27 -17.21 12.68
CA GLU A 69 -10.26 -18.64 13.02
C GLU A 69 -8.84 -19.08 13.39
N SER A 70 -8.69 -19.63 14.59
CA SER A 70 -7.40 -19.99 15.20
C SER A 70 -6.60 -20.97 14.34
N GLU A 71 -7.28 -21.84 13.59
CA GLU A 71 -6.64 -22.81 12.69
C GLU A 71 -5.80 -22.12 11.59
N VAL A 72 -6.28 -20.99 11.03
CA VAL A 72 -5.56 -20.24 10.00
C VAL A 72 -4.31 -19.58 10.59
N VAL A 73 -4.43 -19.08 11.82
CA VAL A 73 -3.35 -18.41 12.56
C VAL A 73 -2.24 -19.42 12.90
N GLU A 74 -2.60 -20.57 13.45
CA GLU A 74 -1.67 -21.64 13.83
C GLU A 74 -0.94 -22.23 12.62
N ARG A 75 -1.66 -22.55 11.53
CA ARG A 75 -1.06 -23.13 10.32
C ARG A 75 -0.02 -22.22 9.66
N ARG A 76 -0.17 -20.90 9.82
CA ARG A 76 0.77 -19.90 9.27
C ARG A 76 1.93 -19.59 10.22
N GLY A 77 1.95 -20.18 11.42
CA GLY A 77 2.91 -19.83 12.47
C GLY A 77 2.77 -18.38 12.94
N TRP A 78 1.58 -17.81 12.81
CA TRP A 78 1.32 -16.44 13.26
C TRP A 78 0.96 -16.47 14.74
N HIS A 79 1.46 -15.48 15.48
CA HIS A 79 1.16 -15.32 16.91
C HIS A 79 0.23 -14.12 17.09
N GLU A 80 -0.68 -14.21 18.04
CA GLU A 80 -1.49 -13.06 18.44
C GLU A 80 -0.56 -11.93 18.91
N VAL A 81 -0.77 -10.74 18.35
CA VAL A 81 -0.02 -9.54 18.72
C VAL A 81 -0.88 -8.72 19.67
N PRO A 82 -0.36 -8.31 20.83
CA PRO A 82 -1.09 -7.45 21.75
C PRO A 82 -1.52 -6.15 21.10
N THR A 83 -2.79 -5.76 21.28
CA THR A 83 -3.40 -4.59 20.63
C THR A 83 -3.13 -3.26 21.35
N THR A 84 -2.47 -3.29 22.51
CA THR A 84 -2.10 -2.10 23.29
C THR A 84 -0.61 -2.12 23.63
N LEU A 85 0.01 -0.93 23.73
CA LEU A 85 1.41 -0.80 24.14
C LEU A 85 1.65 -1.43 25.52
N ALA A 86 0.72 -1.25 26.45
CA ALA A 86 0.78 -1.83 27.80
C ALA A 86 0.79 -3.36 27.76
N ALA A 87 -0.01 -3.99 26.89
CA ALA A 87 0.02 -5.44 26.72
C ALA A 87 1.26 -5.90 25.94
N ALA A 88 1.72 -5.12 24.95
CA ALA A 88 2.95 -5.40 24.19
C ALA A 88 4.21 -5.35 25.05
N SER A 89 4.30 -4.42 26.01
CA SER A 89 5.42 -4.32 26.97
C SER A 89 5.55 -5.56 27.86
N LYS A 90 4.45 -6.31 28.05
CA LYS A 90 4.41 -7.53 28.86
C LYS A 90 4.65 -8.80 28.05
N HIS A 91 4.49 -8.74 26.72
CA HIS A 91 4.67 -9.87 25.80
C HIS A 91 6.16 -10.14 25.54
N GLU A 92 6.67 -11.30 25.99
CA GLU A 92 8.11 -11.66 25.95
C GLU A 92 8.78 -11.37 24.59
N PRO A 93 8.19 -11.74 23.44
CA PRO A 93 8.77 -11.49 22.12
C PRO A 93 8.87 -9.99 21.74
N LEU A 94 8.00 -9.14 22.27
CA LEU A 94 7.90 -7.73 21.87
C LEU A 94 8.47 -6.77 22.92
N ARG A 95 8.65 -7.24 24.17
CA ARG A 95 9.14 -6.45 25.31
C ARG A 95 10.45 -5.72 25.00
N GLY A 96 11.41 -6.39 24.34
CA GLY A 96 12.69 -5.78 23.97
C GLY A 96 12.54 -4.64 22.96
N MET A 97 11.71 -4.84 21.93
CA MET A 97 11.43 -3.84 20.91
C MET A 97 10.69 -2.62 21.47
N VAL A 98 9.70 -2.85 22.37
CA VAL A 98 8.94 -1.77 23.02
C VAL A 98 9.85 -0.91 23.89
N ARG A 99 10.75 -1.51 24.68
CA ARG A 99 11.71 -0.76 25.51
C ARG A 99 12.69 0.08 24.68
N GLN A 100 13.10 -0.43 23.53
CA GLN A 100 13.95 0.33 22.62
C GLN A 100 13.21 1.56 22.09
N TRP A 101 11.97 1.41 21.63
CA TRP A 101 11.15 2.53 21.15
C TRP A 101 10.83 3.56 22.23
N GLU A 102 10.59 3.13 23.48
CA GLU A 102 10.36 4.04 24.61
C GLU A 102 11.61 4.81 25.04
N GLY A 103 12.81 4.26 24.83
CA GLY A 103 14.09 4.93 25.13
C GLY A 103 14.57 5.90 24.04
N GLU A 104 13.95 5.85 22.86
CA GLU A 104 14.25 6.74 21.72
C GLU A 104 13.31 7.98 21.66
N LEU A 105 12.34 8.07 22.58
CA LEU A 105 11.41 9.21 22.78
C LEU A 105 11.84 10.10 23.95
#